data_AF-A0A7S0S4K4-F1
#
_entry.id   AF-A0A7S0S4K4-F1
#
_cell.length_a   1.000
_cell.length_b   1.000
_cell.length_c   1.000
_cell.angle_alpha   90.00
_cell.angle_beta   90.00
_cell.angle_gamma   90.00
#
_symmetry.space_group_name_H-M   'P 1'
#
loop_
_entity.id
_entity.type
_entity.pdbx_description
1 polymer ?
#
loop_
_entity_poly.entity_id
_entity_poly.type
_entity_poly.pdbx_seq_one_letter_code
_entity_poly.pdbx_strand_id
1 'polypeptide(L)'
;GRRGSRPPVAHVPPLENFLTRFMLAHEGVGQPAVITGGMEGWPALSRWPDTAYLRAVAGHRTVPVEVGAHYLAEQWGQSLMTLADFIDTHLGAGAGAAGGNASHAPAPAAA
;
A
#
# COMPACT_ATOMS: atom_id res chain seq x y z
N GLY A 1 21.12 -14.77 11.71
CA GLY A 1 20.05 -15.24 10.81
C GLY A 1 20.33 -14.69 9.42
N ARG A 2 20.24 -15.52 8.37
CA ARG A 2 20.52 -15.10 6.99
C ARG A 2 19.62 -13.90 6.66
N ARG A 3 20.19 -12.73 6.37
CA ARG A 3 19.45 -11.63 5.71
C ARG A 3 18.85 -12.24 4.45
N GLY A 4 17.53 -12.17 4.29
CA GLY A 4 16.86 -12.71 3.11
C GLY A 4 17.52 -12.14 1.85
N SER A 5 17.97 -13.01 0.94
CA SER A 5 18.49 -12.57 -0.36
C SER A 5 17.41 -11.80 -1.10
N ARG A 6 17.80 -10.77 -1.87
CA ARG A 6 16.88 -10.02 -2.73
C ARG A 6 16.11 -11.02 -3.62
N PRO A 7 14.77 -10.91 -3.72
CA PRO A 7 14.01 -11.78 -4.61
C PRO A 7 14.52 -11.67 -6.06
N PRO A 8 14.55 -12.78 -6.82
CA PRO A 8 14.85 -12.73 -8.25
C PRO A 8 13.86 -11.83 -8.99
N VAL A 9 14.35 -11.19 -10.06
CA VAL A 9 13.54 -10.35 -10.94
C VAL A 9 13.28 -11.12 -12.24
N ALA A 10 12.04 -11.15 -12.69
CA ALA A 10 11.62 -11.76 -13.94
C ALA A 10 10.79 -10.76 -14.76
N HIS A 11 11.23 -10.45 -15.98
CA HIS A 11 10.50 -9.56 -16.88
C HIS A 11 9.42 -10.34 -17.64
N VAL A 12 8.14 -10.01 -17.40
CA VAL A 12 6.94 -10.68 -17.97
C VAL A 12 7.15 -12.17 -18.26
N PRO A 13 7.40 -13.00 -17.22
CA PRO A 13 7.64 -14.40 -17.43
C PRO A 13 6.41 -15.08 -18.05
N PRO A 14 6.59 -16.03 -18.98
CA PRO A 14 5.52 -16.93 -19.38
C PRO A 14 4.87 -17.58 -18.15
N LEU A 15 3.56 -17.82 -18.19
CA LEU A 15 2.82 -18.36 -17.05
C LEU A 15 3.42 -19.66 -16.51
N GLU A 16 3.81 -20.58 -17.39
CA GLU A 16 4.46 -21.84 -17.01
C GLU A 16 5.81 -21.62 -16.31
N ASN A 17 6.62 -20.68 -16.79
CA ASN A 17 7.87 -20.32 -16.13
C ASN A 17 7.62 -19.73 -14.75
N PHE A 18 6.60 -18.87 -14.61
CA PHE A 18 6.24 -18.32 -13.30
C PHE A 18 5.78 -19.42 -12.33
N LEU A 19 4.93 -20.32 -12.82
CA LEU A 19 4.40 -21.45 -12.06
C LEU A 19 5.51 -22.38 -11.57
N THR A 20 6.37 -22.84 -12.47
CA THR A 20 7.39 -23.84 -12.15
C THR A 20 8.58 -23.27 -11.38
N ARG A 21 9.02 -22.05 -11.69
CA ARG A 21 10.24 -21.47 -11.11
C ARG A 21 10.01 -20.65 -9.84
N PHE A 22 8.79 -20.18 -9.59
CA PHE A 22 8.50 -19.34 -8.43
C PHE A 22 7.37 -19.91 -7.58
N MET A 23 6.21 -20.25 -8.16
CA MET A 23 5.09 -20.75 -7.36
C MET A 23 5.33 -22.14 -6.77
N LEU A 24 5.98 -23.04 -7.53
CA LEU A 24 6.21 -24.45 -7.16
C LEU A 24 7.70 -24.80 -6.93
N ALA A 25 8.55 -23.79 -6.74
CA ALA A 25 10.01 -23.89 -6.86
C ALA A 25 10.66 -24.98 -5.98
N HIS A 26 10.55 -24.87 -4.65
CA HIS A 26 11.28 -25.73 -3.70
C HIS A 26 10.33 -26.75 -3.10
N GLU A 27 10.15 -27.89 -3.79
CA GLU A 27 9.26 -28.97 -3.31
C GLU A 27 7.82 -28.48 -3.07
N GLY A 28 7.33 -27.58 -3.93
CA GLY A 28 6.01 -26.96 -3.76
C GLY A 28 5.97 -25.76 -2.82
N VAL A 29 7.10 -25.37 -2.23
CA VAL A 29 7.24 -24.11 -1.48
C VAL A 29 7.55 -22.97 -2.45
N GLY A 30 6.67 -21.97 -2.45
CA GLY A 30 6.81 -20.78 -3.28
C GLY A 30 8.05 -19.96 -2.93
N GLN A 31 8.69 -19.40 -3.96
CA GLN A 31 9.79 -18.46 -3.86
C GLN A 31 9.31 -17.05 -4.25
N PRO A 32 9.48 -16.03 -3.40
CA PRO A 32 9.18 -14.65 -3.76
C PRO A 32 9.96 -14.22 -5.01
N ALA A 33 9.31 -13.48 -5.91
CA ALA A 33 9.91 -12.91 -7.11
C ALA A 33 9.31 -11.54 -7.44
N VAL A 34 10.08 -10.68 -8.12
CA VAL A 34 9.60 -9.40 -8.65
C VAL A 34 9.30 -9.60 -10.13
N ILE A 35 8.04 -9.40 -10.53
CA ILE A 35 7.66 -9.36 -11.94
C ILE A 35 7.78 -7.93 -12.46
N THR A 36 8.50 -7.72 -13.56
CA THR A 36 8.61 -6.43 -14.24
C THR A 36 7.94 -6.47 -15.62
N GLY A 37 7.68 -5.31 -16.24
CA GLY A 37 7.07 -5.18 -17.57
C GLY A 37 5.55 -5.41 -17.65
N GLY A 38 4.96 -6.15 -16.70
CA GLY A 38 3.54 -6.54 -16.77
C GLY A 38 2.53 -5.43 -16.48
N MET A 39 2.98 -4.32 -15.91
CA MET A 39 2.12 -3.20 -15.48
C MET A 39 2.32 -1.92 -16.32
N GLU A 40 3.20 -1.93 -17.33
CA GLU A 40 3.59 -0.72 -18.08
C GLU A 40 2.40 -0.01 -18.76
N GLY A 41 1.39 -0.77 -19.18
CA GLY A 41 0.17 -0.25 -19.78
C GLY A 41 -0.91 0.21 -18.79
N TRP A 42 -0.68 0.12 -17.47
CA TRP A 42 -1.72 0.43 -16.48
C TRP A 42 -1.96 1.94 -16.39
N PRO A 43 -3.20 2.43 -16.59
CA PRO A 43 -3.50 3.86 -16.47
C PRO A 43 -3.15 4.43 -15.08
N ALA A 44 -3.19 3.57 -14.05
CA ALA A 44 -2.80 3.91 -12.68
C ALA A 44 -1.41 4.57 -12.59
N LEU A 45 -0.45 4.13 -13.41
CA LEU A 45 0.91 4.68 -13.42
C LEU A 45 0.95 6.16 -13.83
N SER A 46 -0.03 6.62 -14.62
CA SER A 46 -0.13 8.02 -15.06
C SER A 46 -1.15 8.83 -14.26
N ARG A 47 -2.23 8.20 -13.77
CA ARG A 47 -3.36 8.90 -13.16
C ARG A 47 -3.29 8.98 -11.64
N TRP A 48 -2.81 7.93 -10.97
CA TRP A 48 -2.83 7.86 -9.50
C TRP A 48 -1.75 8.71 -8.81
N PRO A 49 -0.62 9.09 -9.44
CA PRO A 49 0.28 10.07 -8.86
C PRO A 49 -0.35 11.45 -8.65
N ASP A 50 -1.39 11.78 -9.44
CA ASP A 50 -2.17 12.99 -9.25
C ASP A 50 -3.21 12.77 -8.13
N THR A 51 -2.93 13.32 -6.96
CA THR A 51 -3.85 13.26 -5.82
C THR A 51 -5.16 13.99 -6.09
N ALA A 52 -5.18 14.99 -6.98
CA ALA A 52 -6.42 15.65 -7.39
C ALA A 52 -7.31 14.69 -8.19
N TYR A 53 -6.73 13.84 -9.05
CA TYR A 53 -7.47 12.76 -9.72
C TYR A 53 -8.09 11.79 -8.70
N LEU A 54 -7.30 11.28 -7.75
CA LEU A 54 -7.79 10.36 -6.71
C LEU A 54 -8.90 11.00 -5.87
N ARG A 55 -8.71 12.26 -5.46
CA ARG A 55 -9.71 13.05 -4.74
C ARG A 55 -10.99 13.23 -5.56
N ALA A 56 -10.88 13.50 -6.86
CA ALA A 56 -12.04 13.69 -7.73
C ALA A 56 -12.85 12.40 -7.90
N VAL A 57 -12.18 11.26 -8.14
CA VAL A 57 -12.89 9.99 -8.44
C VAL A 57 -13.36 9.24 -7.20
N ALA A 58 -12.68 9.41 -6.06
CA ALA A 58 -12.92 8.59 -4.86
C ALA A 58 -12.91 9.39 -3.54
N GLY A 59 -12.70 10.71 -3.56
CA GLY A 59 -12.56 11.53 -2.35
C GLY A 59 -13.74 11.43 -1.38
N HIS A 60 -14.96 11.22 -1.88
CA HIS A 60 -16.18 11.09 -1.07
C HIS A 60 -16.31 9.72 -0.35
N ARG A 61 -15.43 8.76 -0.63
CA ARG A 61 -15.50 7.41 -0.05
C ARG A 61 -14.91 7.43 1.36
N THR A 62 -15.60 6.82 2.31
CA THR A 62 -15.05 6.54 3.64
C THR A 62 -14.01 5.43 3.56
N VAL A 63 -12.82 5.67 4.11
CA VAL A 63 -11.70 4.72 4.14
C VAL A 63 -11.23 4.50 5.59
N PRO A 64 -10.79 3.27 5.92
CA PRO A 64 -10.06 3.02 7.15
C PRO A 64 -8.63 3.57 7.04
N VAL A 65 -8.19 4.28 8.06
CA VAL A 65 -6.83 4.84 8.16
C VAL A 65 -6.17 4.27 9.42
N GLU A 66 -5.03 3.61 9.23
CA GLU A 66 -4.17 3.17 10.32
C GLU A 66 -3.42 4.37 10.90
N VAL A 67 -3.46 4.51 12.22
CA VAL A 67 -2.77 5.57 12.96
C VAL A 67 -1.83 4.91 13.96
N GLY A 68 -0.58 5.38 14.01
CA GLY A 68 0.48 4.81 14.86
C GLY A 68 1.65 4.26 14.05
N ALA A 69 2.69 3.78 14.74
CA ALA A 69 3.95 3.36 14.09
C ALA A 69 3.86 1.99 13.42
N HIS A 70 3.18 1.03 14.07
CA HIS A 70 2.94 -0.32 13.58
C HIS A 70 1.84 -0.98 14.41
N TYR A 71 1.21 -2.04 13.90
CA TYR A 71 0.08 -2.73 14.54
C TYR A 71 0.35 -3.29 15.95
N LEU A 72 1.63 -3.48 16.32
CA LEU A 72 2.03 -3.92 17.67
C LEU A 72 2.26 -2.77 18.66
N ALA A 73 2.16 -1.51 18.23
CA ALA A 73 2.43 -0.37 19.09
C ALA A 73 1.20 -0.09 19.96
N GLU A 74 1.42 0.29 21.22
CA GLU A 74 0.35 0.57 22.17
C GLU A 74 -0.58 1.70 21.70
N GLN A 75 -0.02 2.67 20.99
CA GLN A 75 -0.73 3.79 20.36
C GLN A 75 -1.28 3.50 18.95
N TRP A 76 -1.26 2.25 18.49
CA TRP A 76 -1.85 1.88 17.21
C TRP A 76 -3.37 1.83 17.29
N GLY A 77 -4.04 2.34 16.26
CA GLY A 77 -5.48 2.25 16.11
C GLY A 77 -5.93 2.48 14.68
N GLN A 78 -7.24 2.42 14.46
CA GLN A 78 -7.87 2.67 13.18
C GLN A 78 -8.91 3.79 13.32
N SER A 79 -8.96 4.69 12.35
CA SER A 79 -9.98 5.72 12.22
C SER A 79 -10.71 5.58 10.88
N LEU A 80 -11.93 6.11 10.79
CA LEU A 80 -12.68 6.26 9.54
C LEU A 80 -12.73 7.74 9.18
N MET A 81 -12.33 8.06 7.96
CA MET A 81 -12.46 9.41 7.37
C MET A 81 -12.72 9.29 5.87
N THR A 82 -13.05 10.40 5.20
CA THR A 82 -13.14 10.35 3.74
C THR A 82 -11.75 10.31 3.11
N LEU A 83 -11.61 9.75 1.91
CA LEU A 83 -10.34 9.79 1.18
C LEU A 83 -9.90 11.24 0.90
N ALA A 84 -10.86 12.16 0.69
CA ALA A 84 -10.56 13.59 0.57
C ALA A 84 -9.91 14.14 1.85
N ASP A 85 -10.48 13.85 3.02
CA ASP A 85 -9.91 14.26 4.31
C ASP A 85 -8.50 13.68 4.49
N PHE A 86 -8.29 12.40 4.13
CA PHE A 86 -6.97 11.78 4.21
C PHE A 86 -5.94 12.49 3.32
N ILE A 87 -6.29 12.78 2.07
CA ILE A 87 -5.40 13.49 1.13
C ILE A 87 -5.08 14.89 1.66
N ASP A 88 -6.10 15.64 2.08
CA ASP A 88 -5.97 17.04 2.48
C ASP A 88 -5.16 17.18 3.80
N THR A 89 -5.25 16.20 4.70
CA THR A 89 -4.60 16.24 6.03
C THR A 89 -3.25 15.54 6.12
N HIS A 90 -3.02 14.47 5.34
CA HIS A 90 -1.81 13.63 5.47
C HIS A 90 -0.85 13.72 4.26
N LEU A 91 -1.31 14.20 3.10
CA LEU A 91 -0.48 14.25 1.87
C LEU A 91 -0.13 15.69 1.40
N GLY A 92 -0.69 16.73 2.03
CA GLY A 92 -0.46 18.14 1.67
C GLY A 92 1.01 18.60 1.78
N ALA A 93 1.34 19.69 1.08
CA ALA A 93 2.69 20.24 0.90
C ALA A 93 3.35 20.67 2.22
N GLY A 94 3.96 19.71 2.90
CA GLY A 94 4.60 19.94 4.20
C GLY A 94 4.86 18.67 5.02
N ALA A 95 4.62 17.46 4.51
CA ALA A 95 4.96 16.20 5.20
C ALA A 95 6.49 15.90 5.22
N GLY A 96 7.31 16.95 5.34
CA GLY A 96 8.75 16.92 5.48
C GLY A 96 9.20 17.39 6.86
N ALA A 97 8.50 17.04 7.93
CA ALA A 97 9.03 17.07 9.30
C ALA A 97 8.11 16.30 10.26
N ALA A 98 8.63 15.17 10.77
CA ALA A 98 8.17 14.47 11.98
C ALA A 98 6.75 13.88 11.98
N GLY A 99 6.59 12.79 12.75
CA GLY A 99 5.31 12.15 12.99
C GLY A 99 4.29 13.16 13.50
N GLY A 100 3.28 13.44 12.68
CA GLY A 100 2.16 14.28 13.06
C GLY A 100 1.18 13.45 13.88
N ASN A 101 1.16 13.69 15.18
CA ASN A 101 0.08 13.26 16.07
C ASN A 101 -1.22 13.92 15.59
N ALA A 102 -1.96 13.26 14.71
CA ALA A 102 -3.33 13.64 14.41
C ALA A 102 -4.18 13.24 15.62
N SER A 103 -4.32 14.15 16.59
CA SER A 103 -5.33 14.02 17.63
C SER A 103 -6.70 14.28 17.00
N HIS A 104 -7.28 13.24 16.42
CA HIS A 104 -8.71 13.19 16.12
C HIS A 104 -9.34 12.11 16.98
N ALA A 105 -10.37 12.48 17.74
CA ALA A 105 -11.07 11.59 18.64
C ALA A 105 -11.59 10.35 17.89
N PRO A 106 -11.53 9.14 18.47
CA PRO A 106 -12.09 7.97 17.83
C PRO A 106 -13.59 8.18 17.61
N ALA A 107 -14.05 7.93 16.38
CA ALA A 107 -15.47 7.83 16.10
C ALA A 107 -16.09 6.75 17.00
N PRO A 108 -17.31 6.95 17.53
CA PRO A 108 -17.95 5.96 18.40
C PRO A 108 -18.10 4.64 17.65
N ALA A 109 -17.71 3.55 18.32
CA ALA A 109 -17.90 2.20 17.82
C ALA A 109 -19.38 2.02 17.43
N ALA A 110 -19.61 1.60 16.19
CA ALA A 110 -20.94 1.16 15.77
C ALA A 110 -21.36 -0.03 16.65
N ALA A 111 -22.57 0.07 17.18
CA ALA A 111 -23.22 -0.88 18.10
C ALA A 111 -23.39 -2.28 17.52
#